data_AF-A0A193SMB4-F1
#
_entry.id   AF-A0A193SMB4-F1
#
_cell.length_a   1.000
_cell.length_b   1.000
_cell.length_c   1.000
_cell.angle_alpha   90.00
_cell.angle_beta   90.00
_cell.angle_gamma   90.00
#
_symmetry.space_group_name_H-M   'P 1'
#
loop_
_entity.id
_entity.type
_entity.pdbx_description
1 polymer ?
#
loop_
_entity_poly.entity_id
_entity_poly.type
_entity_poly.pdbx_seq_one_letter_code
_entity_poly.pdbx_strand_id
1 'polypeptide(L)'
;MAQEGLSPRRATVKAMGQIRGAIIGITLVLVAVFVPMAFVPGSTGGIYRQFSVTLAVSIFFSAVLALTLTPALCATLLKAHAQPAYRGNAEPHPAHRSLLQRFFDGFNRRFGRATDRYANAVGTMTSAPLRWLAAFLVVLAITVLMFMRLPGGYLPTEDQGSYMINYDAPPSATMAQTKVAVAKAEAYLRTQPEVRNVMSIIGYNFSGQSQSAAMSFVDLIPWEERTGKGDGVEALIGGTMAAVSEIAGATVYPLNLPPIPSLGNATGFSMKIEDRSGSDRGSLVEARNAIIALAMKNPALAGVRPDGQGDAPQLYVEIDRIHARALGLQIADVNATLAINFGSAYANDFSRDGNVLRVYLQADASHRMTPQDVMNMAVPITSIGADGKTSAKLVLFSAFAKASWRTAPVQLERYNG
;
A
#
# COMPACT_ATOMS: atom_id res chain seq x y z
N MET A 1 45.37 29.42 -15.62
CA MET A 1 45.17 30.89 -15.79
C MET A 1 45.82 31.66 -14.64
N ALA A 2 45.35 31.53 -13.40
CA ALA A 2 45.90 32.31 -12.27
C ALA A 2 47.36 31.97 -11.90
N GLN A 3 47.75 30.70 -11.89
CA GLN A 3 49.11 30.27 -11.51
C GLN A 3 50.12 30.35 -12.66
N GLU A 4 49.70 29.95 -13.87
CA GLU A 4 50.60 29.80 -15.03
C GLU A 4 50.42 30.87 -16.12
N GLY A 5 49.50 31.84 -15.93
CA GLY A 5 49.28 32.94 -16.90
C GLY A 5 48.74 32.53 -18.28
N LEU A 6 48.33 31.28 -18.48
CA LEU A 6 47.83 30.80 -19.77
C LEU A 6 46.52 31.48 -20.20
N SER A 7 46.34 31.69 -21.51
CA SER A 7 45.05 32.15 -22.08
C SER A 7 43.93 31.14 -21.82
N PRO A 8 42.65 31.56 -21.74
CA PRO A 8 41.52 30.68 -21.42
C PRO A 8 41.49 29.39 -22.24
N ARG A 9 41.66 29.49 -23.56
CA ARG A 9 41.75 28.32 -24.45
C ARG A 9 42.90 27.37 -24.08
N ARG A 10 44.12 27.88 -23.90
CA ARG A 10 45.29 27.04 -23.56
C ARG A 10 45.18 26.42 -22.17
N ALA A 11 44.64 27.18 -21.21
CA ALA A 11 44.39 26.70 -19.85
C ALA A 11 43.36 25.56 -19.85
N THR A 12 42.27 25.69 -20.60
CA THR A 12 41.25 24.63 -20.71
C THR A 12 41.80 23.37 -21.37
N VAL A 13 42.58 23.47 -22.45
CA VAL A 13 43.21 22.31 -23.09
C VAL A 13 44.12 21.56 -22.10
N LYS A 14 44.96 22.30 -21.35
CA LYS A 14 45.83 21.70 -20.33
C LYS A 14 45.03 21.06 -19.20
N ALA A 15 44.00 21.73 -18.69
CA ALA A 15 43.15 21.22 -17.62
C ALA A 15 42.43 19.93 -18.05
N MET A 16 41.87 19.88 -19.26
CA MET A 16 41.24 18.66 -19.77
C MET A 16 42.22 17.50 -19.92
N GLY A 17 43.48 17.77 -20.28
CA GLY A 17 44.54 16.76 -20.27
C GLY A 17 44.76 16.12 -18.89
N GLN A 18 44.57 16.89 -17.82
CA GLN A 18 44.74 16.43 -16.43
C GLN A 18 43.50 15.70 -15.88
N ILE A 19 42.28 16.18 -16.20
CA ILE A 19 41.06 15.68 -15.56
C ILE A 19 40.25 14.69 -16.41
N ARG A 20 40.51 14.56 -17.72
CA ARG A 20 39.72 13.67 -18.61
C ARG A 20 39.60 12.24 -18.08
N GLY A 21 40.69 11.68 -17.55
CA GLY A 21 40.72 10.32 -17.01
C GLY A 21 39.91 10.20 -15.72
N ALA A 22 39.99 11.21 -14.85
CA ALA A 22 39.20 11.26 -13.62
C ALA A 22 37.69 11.37 -13.90
N ILE A 23 37.30 12.18 -14.89
CA ILE A 23 35.89 12.30 -15.31
C ILE A 23 35.36 10.94 -15.76
N ILE A 24 36.06 10.28 -16.70
CA ILE A 24 35.66 8.95 -17.21
C ILE A 24 35.63 7.92 -16.07
N GLY A 25 36.64 7.92 -15.19
CA GLY A 25 36.72 7.01 -14.06
C GLY A 25 35.54 7.14 -13.09
N ILE A 26 35.20 8.38 -12.69
CA ILE A 26 34.06 8.63 -11.79
C ILE A 26 32.75 8.19 -12.46
N THR A 27 32.56 8.54 -13.74
CA THR A 27 31.36 8.14 -14.51
C THR A 27 31.23 6.62 -14.55
N LEU A 28 32.29 5.89 -14.91
CA LEU A 28 32.27 4.43 -14.98
C LEU A 28 31.98 3.79 -13.62
N VAL A 29 32.60 4.28 -12.54
CA VAL A 29 32.37 3.75 -11.19
C VAL A 29 30.92 3.97 -10.78
N LEU A 30 30.35 5.16 -11.00
CA LEU A 30 28.95 5.43 -10.68
C LEU A 30 28.00 4.55 -11.50
N VAL A 31 28.23 4.44 -12.81
CA VAL A 31 27.42 3.57 -13.67
C VAL A 31 27.54 2.10 -13.22
N ALA A 32 28.74 1.64 -12.86
CA ALA A 32 28.96 0.27 -12.38
C ALA A 32 28.24 -0.02 -11.05
N VAL A 33 28.03 0.98 -10.20
CA VAL A 33 27.24 0.83 -8.96
C VAL A 33 25.74 0.78 -9.25
N PHE A 34 25.24 1.62 -10.17
CA PHE A 34 23.80 1.70 -10.42
C PHE A 34 23.28 0.57 -11.32
N VAL A 35 23.97 0.24 -12.41
CA VAL A 35 23.50 -0.74 -13.42
C VAL A 35 23.08 -2.09 -12.82
N PRO A 36 23.81 -2.70 -11.87
CA PRO A 36 23.38 -3.94 -11.21
C PRO A 36 22.02 -3.83 -10.51
N MET A 37 21.67 -2.66 -9.96
CA MET A 37 20.41 -2.45 -9.26
C MET A 37 19.20 -2.57 -10.20
N ALA A 38 19.37 -2.35 -11.51
CA ALA A 38 18.30 -2.52 -12.50
C ALA A 38 17.89 -3.98 -12.73
N PHE A 39 18.71 -4.94 -12.29
CA PHE A 39 18.48 -6.38 -12.46
C PHE A 39 17.92 -7.07 -11.22
N VAL A 40 17.65 -6.32 -10.15
CA VAL A 40 16.97 -6.85 -8.96
C VAL A 40 15.57 -7.34 -9.39
N PRO A 41 15.16 -8.58 -9.07
CA PRO A 41 13.83 -9.09 -9.43
C PRO A 41 12.73 -8.60 -8.47
N GLY A 42 11.47 -8.83 -8.84
CA GLY A 42 10.30 -8.52 -8.01
C GLY A 42 9.86 -7.05 -8.04
N SER A 43 8.87 -6.71 -7.21
CA SER A 43 8.29 -5.36 -7.17
C SER A 43 9.31 -4.29 -6.78
N THR A 44 10.24 -4.61 -5.88
CA THR A 44 11.33 -3.71 -5.48
C THR A 44 12.28 -3.42 -6.64
N GLY A 45 12.54 -4.45 -7.45
CA GLY A 45 13.30 -4.34 -8.70
C GLY A 45 12.70 -3.34 -9.69
N GLY A 46 11.37 -3.30 -9.79
CA GLY A 46 10.66 -2.33 -10.60
C GLY A 46 11.00 -0.88 -10.22
N ILE A 47 11.03 -0.59 -8.91
CA ILE A 47 11.40 0.73 -8.38
C ILE A 47 12.89 1.03 -8.65
N TYR A 48 13.78 0.09 -8.32
CA TYR A 48 15.21 0.28 -8.53
C TYR A 48 15.57 0.48 -10.00
N ARG A 49 14.88 -0.18 -10.92
CA ARG A 49 15.10 -0.02 -12.36
C ARG A 49 14.81 1.41 -12.84
N GLN A 50 13.76 2.04 -12.33
CA GLN A 50 13.44 3.43 -12.68
C GLN A 50 14.55 4.39 -12.22
N PHE A 51 14.99 4.27 -10.96
CA PHE A 51 16.07 5.09 -10.42
C PHE A 51 17.41 4.82 -11.11
N SER A 52 17.79 3.55 -11.24
CA SER A 52 19.06 3.13 -11.82
C SER A 52 19.22 3.60 -13.27
N VAL A 53 18.22 3.39 -14.12
CA VAL A 53 18.32 3.73 -15.54
C VAL A 53 18.38 5.24 -15.71
N THR A 54 17.54 5.98 -14.97
CA THR A 54 17.52 7.44 -15.01
C THR A 54 18.88 8.01 -14.58
N LEU A 55 19.42 7.57 -13.45
CA LEU A 55 20.73 8.01 -12.96
C LEU A 55 21.85 7.63 -13.92
N ALA A 56 21.89 6.39 -14.42
CA ALA A 56 22.93 5.96 -15.34
C ALA A 56 22.95 6.79 -16.63
N VAL A 57 21.77 7.06 -17.22
CA VAL A 57 21.63 7.89 -18.41
C VAL A 57 22.02 9.34 -18.12
N SER A 58 21.54 9.93 -17.02
CA SER A 58 21.90 11.31 -16.63
C SER A 58 23.40 11.47 -16.36
N ILE A 59 24.03 10.51 -15.69
CA ILE A 59 25.47 10.50 -15.40
C ILE A 59 26.27 10.36 -16.70
N PHE A 60 25.82 9.51 -17.63
CA PHE A 60 26.43 9.38 -18.95
C PHE A 60 26.37 10.70 -19.74
N PHE A 61 25.19 11.32 -19.85
CA PHE A 61 25.06 12.61 -20.53
C PHE A 61 25.84 13.72 -19.83
N SER A 62 25.88 13.73 -18.49
CA SER A 62 26.71 14.66 -17.72
C SER A 62 28.18 14.52 -18.09
N ALA A 63 28.69 13.30 -18.19
CA ALA A 63 30.06 13.03 -18.62
C ALA A 63 30.34 13.50 -20.05
N VAL A 64 29.42 13.24 -20.98
CA VAL A 64 29.52 13.70 -22.37
C VAL A 64 29.60 15.23 -22.41
N LEU A 65 28.72 15.93 -21.69
CA LEU A 65 28.71 17.39 -21.64
C LEU A 65 29.97 17.95 -20.96
N ALA A 66 30.45 17.31 -19.89
CA ALA A 66 31.67 17.70 -19.19
C ALA A 66 32.94 17.53 -20.06
N LEU A 67 32.94 16.59 -21.00
CA LEU A 67 34.05 16.37 -21.92
C LEU A 67 33.96 17.19 -23.22
N THR A 68 32.77 17.70 -23.57
CA THR A 68 32.53 18.38 -24.86
C THR A 68 32.15 19.85 -24.69
N LEU A 69 30.99 20.11 -24.09
CA LEU A 69 30.40 21.44 -23.97
C LEU A 69 31.11 22.29 -22.90
N THR A 70 31.35 21.73 -21.71
CA THR A 70 31.99 22.48 -20.61
C THR A 70 33.37 23.03 -21.00
N PRO A 71 34.27 22.28 -21.66
CA PRO A 71 35.55 22.81 -22.11
C PRO A 71 35.39 23.88 -23.20
N ALA A 72 34.44 23.72 -24.12
CA ALA A 72 34.15 24.73 -25.13
C ALA A 72 33.71 26.05 -24.48
N LEU A 73 32.76 25.98 -23.53
CA LEU A 73 32.29 27.13 -22.76
C LEU A 73 33.40 27.75 -21.91
N CYS A 74 34.26 26.94 -21.27
CA CYS A 74 35.41 27.45 -20.53
C CYS A 74 36.39 28.18 -21.44
N ALA A 75 36.62 27.71 -22.66
CA ALA A 75 37.53 28.38 -23.60
C ALA A 75 36.97 29.71 -24.15
N THR A 76 35.64 29.88 -24.23
CA THR A 76 34.99 31.05 -24.84
C THR A 76 34.47 32.08 -23.83
N LEU A 77 33.96 31.64 -22.68
CA LEU A 77 33.31 32.51 -21.69
C LEU A 77 34.25 32.97 -20.57
N LEU A 78 35.29 32.21 -20.24
CA LEU A 78 36.20 32.58 -19.15
C LEU A 78 37.08 33.76 -19.58
N LYS A 79 37.09 34.81 -18.76
CA LYS A 79 38.01 35.93 -18.90
C LYS A 79 39.41 35.52 -18.44
N ALA A 80 40.41 35.96 -19.18
CA ALA A 80 41.80 35.79 -18.77
C ALA A 80 42.01 36.44 -17.39
N HIS A 81 42.54 35.68 -16.44
CA HIS A 81 43.04 36.24 -15.19
C HIS A 81 44.42 36.83 -15.47
N ALA A 82 44.57 38.16 -15.30
CA ALA A 82 45.88 38.78 -15.25
C ALA A 82 46.65 38.23 -14.04
N GLN A 83 47.95 37.93 -14.22
CA GLN A 83 48.79 37.40 -13.15
C GLN A 83 48.77 38.36 -11.94
N PRO A 84 48.51 37.89 -10.71
CA PRO A 84 49.16 38.48 -9.56
C PRO A 84 50.63 38.09 -9.65
N ALA A 85 51.52 39.07 -9.84
CA ALA A 85 52.97 38.86 -9.86
C ALA A 85 53.43 38.26 -8.52
N TYR A 86 53.49 36.93 -8.44
CA TYR A 86 54.07 36.23 -7.30
C TYR A 86 55.59 36.11 -7.51
N ARG A 87 56.26 37.27 -7.43
CA ARG A 87 57.69 37.46 -7.06
C ARG A 87 58.09 38.91 -7.34
N GLY A 88 58.46 39.62 -6.28
CA GLY A 88 59.37 40.77 -6.37
C GLY A 88 58.74 42.11 -6.68
N ASN A 89 58.33 42.38 -7.91
CA ASN A 89 58.15 43.77 -8.36
C ASN A 89 56.89 43.93 -9.24
N ALA A 90 55.84 44.50 -8.68
CA ALA A 90 54.76 45.11 -9.44
C ALA A 90 54.25 46.34 -8.68
N GLU A 91 54.35 47.50 -9.33
CA GLU A 91 53.91 48.78 -8.82
C GLU A 91 52.40 48.80 -8.47
N PRO A 92 51.98 49.64 -7.51
CA PRO A 92 50.65 49.62 -6.95
C PRO A 92 49.65 50.25 -7.92
N HIS A 93 48.70 49.47 -8.44
CA HIS A 93 47.52 50.04 -9.11
C HIS A 93 46.59 50.70 -8.07
N PRO A 94 46.12 51.94 -8.32
CA PRO A 94 45.49 52.77 -7.30
C PRO A 94 44.00 52.46 -7.09
N ALA A 95 43.58 52.67 -5.83
CA ALA A 95 42.33 53.26 -5.37
C ALA A 95 40.99 52.90 -6.07
N HIS A 96 40.32 51.86 -5.54
CA HIS A 96 38.97 51.87 -4.95
C HIS A 96 38.47 50.43 -4.84
N ARG A 97 38.88 49.71 -3.77
CA ARG A 97 38.42 48.33 -3.54
C ARG A 97 36.94 48.35 -3.15
N SER A 98 36.08 47.84 -4.02
CA SER A 98 34.67 47.61 -3.73
C SER A 98 34.53 46.73 -2.47
N LEU A 99 33.46 46.94 -1.69
CA LEU A 99 33.12 46.12 -0.51
C LEU A 99 33.12 44.61 -0.84
N LEU A 100 32.68 44.27 -2.07
CA LEU A 100 32.71 42.92 -2.61
C LEU A 100 34.14 42.37 -2.78
N GLN A 101 35.08 43.18 -3.28
CA GLN A 101 36.48 42.74 -3.43
C GLN A 101 37.12 42.46 -2.05
N ARG A 102 36.84 43.28 -1.04
CA ARG A 102 37.31 43.05 0.33
C ARG A 102 36.75 41.75 0.93
N PHE A 103 35.49 41.42 0.63
CA PHE A 103 34.87 40.15 1.00
C PHE A 103 35.55 38.96 0.30
N PHE A 104 35.68 38.99 -1.02
CA PHE A 104 36.33 37.90 -1.79
C PHE A 104 37.80 37.70 -1.40
N ASP A 105 38.55 38.78 -1.15
CA ASP A 105 39.93 38.68 -0.66
C ASP A 105 40.00 38.07 0.75
N GLY A 106 39.05 38.43 1.61
CA GLY A 106 38.89 37.82 2.94
C GLY A 106 38.56 36.33 2.86
N PHE A 107 37.64 35.95 1.97
CA PHE A 107 37.30 34.56 1.68
C PHE A 107 38.50 33.79 1.14
N ASN A 108 39.15 34.27 0.08
CA ASN A 108 40.32 33.63 -0.54
C ASN A 108 41.45 33.41 0.46
N ARG A 109 41.71 34.37 1.34
CA ARG A 109 42.73 34.24 2.40
C ARG A 109 42.34 33.20 3.45
N ARG A 110 41.07 33.13 3.85
CA ARG A 110 40.59 32.10 4.80
C ARG A 110 40.58 30.72 4.16
N PHE A 111 40.18 30.63 2.89
CA PHE A 111 40.16 29.41 2.12
C PHE A 111 41.58 28.87 1.90
N GLY A 112 42.53 29.72 1.48
CA GLY A 112 43.94 29.34 1.37
C GLY A 112 44.49 28.80 2.68
N ARG A 113 44.28 29.50 3.80
CA ARG A 113 44.66 29.00 5.14
C ARG A 113 43.97 27.70 5.53
N ALA A 114 42.76 27.42 5.02
CA ALA A 114 42.08 26.17 5.27
C ALA A 114 42.70 25.04 4.44
N THR A 115 43.02 25.30 3.16
CA THR A 115 43.71 24.36 2.27
C THR A 115 45.10 24.01 2.80
N ASP A 116 45.89 24.99 3.27
CA ASP A 116 47.21 24.74 3.84
C ASP A 116 47.12 23.91 5.13
N ARG A 117 46.14 24.21 5.99
CA ARG A 117 45.89 23.42 7.21
C ARG A 117 45.43 22.00 6.87
N TYR A 118 44.57 21.83 5.87
CA TYR A 118 44.14 20.53 5.39
C TYR A 118 45.32 19.71 4.82
N ALA A 119 46.14 20.31 3.96
CA ALA A 119 47.33 19.67 3.41
C ALA A 119 48.32 19.25 4.51
N ASN A 120 48.56 20.13 5.48
CA ASN A 120 49.41 19.81 6.64
C ASN A 120 48.80 18.70 7.51
N ALA A 121 47.48 18.70 7.72
CA ALA A 121 46.79 17.64 8.45
C ALA A 121 46.89 16.30 7.72
N VAL A 122 46.64 16.25 6.40
CA VAL A 122 46.81 15.02 5.63
C VAL A 122 48.27 14.54 5.67
N GLY A 123 49.25 15.46 5.59
CA GLY A 123 50.66 15.14 5.72
C GLY A 123 51.04 14.58 7.10
N THR A 124 50.42 15.05 8.19
CA THR A 124 50.61 14.46 9.53
C THR A 124 49.83 13.17 9.73
N MET A 125 48.75 12.95 8.95
CA MET A 125 48.05 11.66 8.97
C MET A 125 48.85 10.56 8.28
N THR A 126 49.49 10.87 7.15
CA THR A 126 50.30 9.89 6.41
C THR A 126 51.58 9.48 7.15
N SER A 127 52.08 10.28 8.09
CA SER A 127 53.22 9.92 8.93
C SER A 127 52.88 8.89 10.02
N ALA A 128 51.60 8.69 10.34
CA ALA A 128 51.14 7.72 11.32
C ALA A 128 50.00 6.83 10.76
N PRO A 129 50.25 6.04 9.70
CA PRO A 129 49.21 5.34 8.96
C PRO A 129 48.44 4.33 9.82
N LEU A 130 49.10 3.65 10.76
CA LEU A 130 48.48 2.64 11.61
C LEU A 130 47.44 3.23 12.58
N ARG A 131 47.69 4.45 13.08
CA ARG A 131 46.75 5.18 13.97
C ARG A 131 45.46 5.53 13.23
N TRP A 132 45.59 6.01 11.99
CA TRP A 132 44.43 6.40 11.19
C TRP A 132 43.71 5.22 10.57
N LEU A 133 44.42 4.11 10.32
CA LEU A 133 43.79 2.83 9.99
C LEU A 133 42.97 2.31 11.17
N ALA A 134 43.48 2.38 12.40
CA ALA A 134 42.72 2.02 13.60
C ALA A 134 41.47 2.91 13.75
N ALA A 135 41.60 4.22 13.53
CA ALA A 135 40.46 5.14 13.53
C ALA A 135 39.42 4.77 12.45
N PHE A 136 39.87 4.42 11.24
CA PHE A 136 38.99 3.93 10.17
C PHE A 136 38.25 2.66 10.58
N LEU A 137 38.93 1.69 11.19
CA LEU A 137 38.30 0.46 11.67
C LEU A 137 37.26 0.71 12.77
N VAL A 138 37.50 1.69 13.65
CA VAL A 138 36.52 2.11 14.66
C VAL A 138 35.28 2.71 14.00
N VAL A 139 35.46 3.61 13.02
CA VAL A 139 34.33 4.19 12.28
C VAL A 139 33.56 3.09 11.54
N LEU A 140 34.25 2.15 10.89
CA LEU A 140 33.65 1.02 10.21
C LEU A 140 32.83 0.15 11.17
N ALA A 141 33.36 -0.15 12.36
CA ALA A 141 32.65 -0.91 13.39
C ALA A 141 31.38 -0.20 13.86
N ILE A 142 31.44 1.13 14.03
CA ILE A 142 30.26 1.95 14.37
C ILE A 142 29.23 1.90 13.24
N THR A 143 29.66 2.04 11.98
CA THR A 143 28.75 1.95 10.82
C THR A 143 28.06 0.59 10.75
N VAL A 144 28.79 -0.51 10.93
CA VAL A 144 28.21 -1.86 10.95
C VAL A 144 27.22 -2.00 12.11
N LEU A 145 27.57 -1.53 13.31
CA LEU A 145 26.67 -1.55 14.46
C LEU A 145 25.37 -0.76 14.22
N MET A 146 25.48 0.44 13.62
CA MET A 146 24.32 1.26 13.27
C MET A 146 23.48 0.59 12.19
N PHE A 147 24.11 0.01 11.17
CA PHE A 147 23.42 -0.70 10.09
C PHE A 147 22.63 -1.90 10.62
N MET A 148 23.20 -2.68 11.56
CA MET A 148 22.50 -3.80 12.19
C MET A 148 21.34 -3.37 13.11
N ARG A 149 21.32 -2.11 13.56
CA ARG A 149 20.24 -1.56 14.41
C ARG A 149 19.22 -0.72 13.65
N LEU A 150 19.45 -0.42 12.37
CA LEU A 150 18.54 0.38 11.57
C LEU A 150 17.29 -0.44 11.24
N PRO A 151 16.08 -0.02 11.67
CA PRO A 151 14.86 -0.72 11.33
C PRO A 151 14.66 -0.73 9.81
N GLY A 152 14.36 -1.91 9.27
CA GLY A 152 13.97 -2.04 7.87
C GLY A 152 12.56 -1.47 7.64
N GLY A 153 12.34 -0.93 6.45
CA GLY A 153 11.03 -0.49 5.97
C GLY A 153 11.00 -0.60 4.45
N TYR A 154 9.82 -0.84 3.88
CA TYR A 154 9.67 -0.99 2.43
C TYR A 154 9.46 0.35 1.74
N LEU A 155 8.34 1.02 2.08
CA LEU A 155 8.00 2.37 1.65
C LEU A 155 7.51 3.14 2.88
N PRO A 156 7.84 4.44 3.01
CA PRO A 156 7.23 5.27 4.03
C PRO A 156 5.73 5.37 3.81
N THR A 157 4.97 5.53 4.89
CA THR A 157 3.58 5.97 4.78
C THR A 157 3.57 7.44 4.42
N GLU A 158 2.66 7.81 3.52
CA GLU A 158 2.54 9.16 2.99
C GLU A 158 1.11 9.64 3.17
N ASP A 159 0.92 10.95 3.25
CA ASP A 159 -0.42 11.54 3.19
C ASP A 159 -0.86 11.65 1.73
N GLN A 160 -1.78 10.78 1.33
CA GLN A 160 -2.35 10.79 -0.03
C GLN A 160 -3.63 11.64 -0.15
N GLY A 161 -3.97 12.43 0.88
CA GLY A 161 -5.23 13.17 0.95
C GLY A 161 -6.46 12.27 1.13
N SER A 162 -6.28 11.01 1.49
CA SER A 162 -7.37 10.10 1.79
C SER A 162 -6.92 8.98 2.72
N TYR A 163 -7.89 8.37 3.40
CA TYR A 163 -7.69 7.12 4.12
C TYR A 163 -8.99 6.31 4.09
N MET A 164 -8.93 5.05 4.52
CA MET A 164 -10.08 4.16 4.49
C MET A 164 -10.48 3.72 5.88
N ILE A 165 -11.74 3.33 6.05
CA ILE A 165 -12.25 2.73 7.27
C ILE A 165 -12.87 1.40 6.90
N ASN A 166 -12.41 0.33 7.55
CA ASN A 166 -13.00 -0.99 7.41
C ASN A 166 -13.99 -1.25 8.55
N TYR A 167 -15.12 -1.87 8.23
CA TYR A 167 -16.15 -2.27 9.18
C TYR A 167 -16.36 -3.77 9.07
N ASP A 168 -16.11 -4.47 10.16
CA ASP A 168 -16.34 -5.89 10.32
C ASP A 168 -17.40 -6.09 11.42
N ALA A 169 -18.67 -6.16 11.04
CA ALA A 169 -19.73 -6.57 11.96
C ALA A 169 -19.69 -8.10 12.18
N PRO A 170 -20.26 -8.62 13.28
CA PRO A 170 -20.38 -10.06 13.49
C PRO A 170 -20.97 -10.76 12.25
N PRO A 171 -20.51 -11.97 11.86
CA PRO A 171 -20.92 -12.62 10.61
C PRO A 171 -22.43 -12.82 10.41
N SER A 172 -23.22 -12.83 11.49
CA SER A 172 -24.70 -12.93 11.44
C SER A 172 -25.40 -11.58 11.36
N ALA A 173 -24.67 -10.47 11.32
CA ALA A 173 -25.24 -9.14 11.31
C ALA A 173 -25.91 -8.84 9.97
N THR A 174 -27.09 -8.23 10.03
CA THR A 174 -27.81 -7.80 8.82
C THR A 174 -27.21 -6.52 8.27
N MET A 175 -27.46 -6.25 6.99
CA MET A 175 -27.05 -5.01 6.35
C MET A 175 -27.56 -3.76 7.10
N ALA A 176 -28.75 -3.85 7.71
CA ALA A 176 -29.32 -2.78 8.53
C ALA A 176 -28.51 -2.53 9.81
N GLN A 177 -28.02 -3.57 10.47
CA GLN A 177 -27.16 -3.44 11.66
C GLN A 177 -25.80 -2.85 11.29
N THR A 178 -25.18 -3.32 10.20
CA THR A 178 -23.92 -2.76 9.69
C THR A 178 -24.07 -1.29 9.33
N LYS A 179 -25.20 -0.90 8.73
CA LYS A 179 -25.52 0.49 8.39
C LYS A 179 -25.54 1.41 9.62
N VAL A 180 -25.96 0.92 10.79
CA VAL A 180 -25.95 1.71 12.03
C VAL A 180 -24.50 2.04 12.45
N ALA A 181 -23.58 1.07 12.34
CA ALA A 181 -22.17 1.31 12.64
C ALA A 181 -21.54 2.32 11.67
N VAL A 182 -21.82 2.17 10.38
CA VAL A 182 -21.37 3.12 9.34
C VAL A 182 -21.91 4.53 9.62
N ALA A 183 -23.20 4.67 9.92
CA ALA A 183 -23.83 5.96 10.19
C ALA A 183 -23.21 6.68 11.42
N LYS A 184 -22.82 5.94 12.46
CA LYS A 184 -22.12 6.50 13.62
C LYS A 184 -20.73 7.02 13.27
N ALA A 185 -19.97 6.25 12.48
CA ALA A 185 -18.66 6.70 12.01
C ALA A 185 -18.78 7.92 11.09
N GLU A 186 -19.73 7.91 10.15
CA GLU A 186 -20.01 9.08 9.30
C GLU A 186 -20.40 10.32 10.11
N ALA A 187 -21.19 10.17 11.17
CA ALA A 187 -21.57 11.28 12.03
C ALA A 187 -20.34 11.94 12.68
N TYR A 188 -19.37 11.16 13.13
CA TYR A 188 -18.10 11.67 13.64
C TYR A 188 -17.25 12.32 12.54
N LEU A 189 -17.12 11.69 11.38
CA LEU A 189 -16.30 12.24 10.28
C LEU A 189 -16.82 13.57 9.77
N ARG A 190 -18.15 13.77 9.78
CA ARG A 190 -18.79 15.02 9.38
C ARG A 190 -18.51 16.18 10.33
N THR A 191 -18.06 15.92 11.56
CA THR A 191 -17.68 17.01 12.49
C THR A 191 -16.22 17.46 12.30
N GLN A 192 -15.42 16.72 11.52
CA GLN A 192 -14.02 17.04 11.26
C GLN A 192 -13.90 18.01 10.08
N PRO A 193 -13.28 19.19 10.24
CA PRO A 193 -13.14 20.16 9.16
C PRO A 193 -12.19 19.70 8.04
N GLU A 194 -11.29 18.76 8.32
CA GLU A 194 -10.32 18.22 7.35
C GLU A 194 -10.96 17.24 6.36
N VAL A 195 -12.15 16.71 6.68
CA VAL A 195 -12.86 15.72 5.85
C VAL A 195 -13.70 16.44 4.81
N ARG A 196 -13.37 16.24 3.54
CA ARG A 196 -14.12 16.80 2.40
C ARG A 196 -15.34 15.97 2.07
N ASN A 197 -15.17 14.65 1.97
CA ASN A 197 -16.23 13.73 1.58
C ASN A 197 -16.03 12.34 2.20
N VAL A 198 -17.13 11.63 2.42
CA VAL A 198 -17.12 10.24 2.89
C VAL A 198 -18.03 9.43 1.99
N MET A 199 -17.46 8.40 1.36
CA MET A 199 -18.22 7.43 0.56
C MET A 199 -18.20 6.08 1.25
N SER A 200 -19.36 5.63 1.71
CA SER A 200 -19.50 4.33 2.37
C SER A 200 -20.14 3.30 1.44
N ILE A 201 -19.53 2.12 1.38
CA ILE A 201 -20.01 0.95 0.66
C ILE A 201 -20.42 -0.08 1.72
N ILE A 202 -21.69 -0.50 1.69
CA ILE A 202 -22.22 -1.53 2.58
C ILE A 202 -22.42 -2.80 1.76
N GLY A 203 -22.02 -3.95 2.29
CA GLY A 203 -22.05 -5.22 1.57
C GLY A 203 -20.67 -5.69 1.11
N TYR A 204 -19.63 -4.88 1.28
CA TYR A 204 -18.29 -5.14 0.78
C TYR A 204 -17.22 -4.48 1.65
N ASN A 205 -16.12 -5.20 1.89
CA ASN A 205 -14.90 -4.67 2.47
C ASN A 205 -13.68 -5.47 1.98
N PHE A 206 -12.48 -5.24 2.51
CA PHE A 206 -11.28 -5.97 2.07
C PHE A 206 -11.31 -7.48 2.37
N SER A 207 -12.10 -7.91 3.36
CA SER A 207 -12.27 -9.31 3.77
C SER A 207 -13.27 -10.06 2.88
N GLY A 208 -14.13 -9.34 2.14
CA GLY A 208 -15.03 -9.94 1.14
C GLY A 208 -16.41 -9.27 1.03
N GLN A 209 -17.34 -10.00 0.41
CA GLN A 209 -18.74 -9.59 0.25
C GLN A 209 -19.61 -10.23 1.33
N SER A 210 -20.29 -9.42 2.13
CA SER A 210 -21.20 -9.88 3.19
C SER A 210 -22.08 -8.73 3.66
N GLN A 211 -23.26 -9.05 4.18
CA GLN A 211 -24.12 -8.07 4.85
C GLN A 211 -23.47 -7.45 6.10
N SER A 212 -22.54 -8.19 6.74
CA SER A 212 -21.79 -7.73 7.90
C SER A 212 -20.54 -6.91 7.53
N ALA A 213 -20.21 -6.82 6.25
CA ALA A 213 -19.04 -6.09 5.75
C ALA A 213 -19.43 -4.69 5.26
N ALA A 214 -18.65 -3.69 5.64
CA ALA A 214 -18.73 -2.37 5.02
C ALA A 214 -17.35 -1.71 4.99
N MET A 215 -17.22 -0.68 4.17
CA MET A 215 -16.00 0.07 4.00
C MET A 215 -16.31 1.51 3.63
N SER A 216 -15.59 2.47 4.20
CA SER A 216 -15.74 3.88 3.88
C SER A 216 -14.44 4.45 3.36
N PHE A 217 -14.54 5.21 2.28
CA PHE A 217 -13.46 6.02 1.73
C PHE A 217 -13.61 7.44 2.27
N VAL A 218 -12.61 7.89 3.01
CA VAL A 218 -12.56 9.24 3.57
C VAL A 218 -11.61 10.06 2.72
N ASP A 219 -12.18 11.05 2.06
CA ASP A 219 -11.48 11.99 1.19
C ASP A 219 -11.28 13.30 1.95
N LEU A 220 -10.04 13.77 2.00
CA LEU A 220 -9.64 14.95 2.77
C LEU A 220 -9.59 16.20 1.89
N ILE A 221 -9.64 17.36 2.54
CA ILE A 221 -9.33 18.62 1.87
C ILE A 221 -7.86 18.62 1.39
N PRO A 222 -7.52 19.43 0.36
CA PRO A 222 -6.16 19.52 -0.16
C PRO A 222 -5.12 19.77 0.95
N TRP A 223 -3.93 19.21 0.79
CA TRP A 223 -2.87 19.30 1.79
C TRP A 223 -2.50 20.75 2.12
N GLU A 224 -2.60 21.66 1.15
CA GLU A 224 -2.33 23.10 1.32
C GLU A 224 -3.28 23.78 2.30
N GLU A 225 -4.49 23.25 2.49
CA GLU A 225 -5.50 23.76 3.41
C GLU A 225 -5.36 23.15 4.82
N ARG A 226 -4.57 22.07 4.96
CA ARG A 226 -4.30 21.33 6.21
C ARG A 226 -2.98 21.78 6.84
N THR A 227 -2.99 22.96 7.46
CA THR A 227 -1.78 23.60 8.01
C THR A 227 -1.60 23.41 9.52
N GLY A 228 -2.59 22.84 10.21
CA GLY A 228 -2.58 22.57 11.64
C GLY A 228 -1.62 21.45 12.03
N LYS A 229 -1.08 21.56 13.25
CA LYS A 229 -0.32 20.46 13.87
C LYS A 229 -1.30 19.36 14.29
N GLY A 230 -1.51 18.38 13.42
CA GLY A 230 -2.47 17.29 13.65
C GLY A 230 -3.34 16.96 12.44
N ASP A 231 -3.26 17.77 11.38
CA ASP A 231 -4.10 17.60 10.20
C ASP A 231 -3.56 16.53 9.22
N GLY A 232 -2.42 15.91 9.56
CA GLY A 232 -1.86 14.81 8.79
C GLY A 232 -2.69 13.54 8.92
N VAL A 233 -2.75 12.74 7.84
CA VAL A 233 -3.54 11.50 7.77
C VAL A 233 -3.32 10.59 8.96
N GLU A 234 -2.08 10.38 9.42
CA GLU A 234 -1.81 9.49 10.57
C GLU A 234 -2.45 10.00 11.89
N ALA A 235 -2.48 11.31 12.11
CA ALA A 235 -3.11 11.91 13.28
C ALA A 235 -4.65 11.85 13.18
N LEU A 236 -5.20 12.09 11.99
CA LEU A 236 -6.63 11.94 11.71
C LEU A 236 -7.10 10.48 11.86
N ILE A 237 -6.29 9.52 11.41
CA ILE A 237 -6.50 8.08 11.61
C ILE A 237 -6.50 7.77 13.10
N GLY A 238 -5.54 8.29 13.87
CA GLY A 238 -5.49 8.10 15.32
C GLY A 238 -6.72 8.63 16.05
N GLY A 239 -7.18 9.85 15.70
CA GLY A 239 -8.40 10.44 16.23
C GLY A 239 -9.65 9.64 15.85
N THR A 240 -9.74 9.24 14.58
CA THR A 240 -10.83 8.39 14.08
C THR A 240 -10.86 7.04 14.78
N MET A 241 -9.71 6.40 14.98
CA MET A 241 -9.61 5.11 15.68
C MET A 241 -10.14 5.23 17.11
N ALA A 242 -9.80 6.31 17.82
CA ALA A 242 -10.33 6.56 19.16
C ALA A 242 -11.86 6.71 19.14
N ALA A 243 -12.40 7.50 18.22
CA ALA A 243 -13.85 7.73 18.13
C ALA A 243 -14.65 6.49 17.71
N VAL A 244 -14.15 5.70 16.76
CA VAL A 244 -14.86 4.51 16.27
C VAL A 244 -14.74 3.32 17.21
N SER A 245 -13.78 3.32 18.14
CA SER A 245 -13.64 2.25 19.14
C SER A 245 -14.85 2.11 20.06
N GLU A 246 -15.65 3.16 20.22
CA GLU A 246 -16.89 3.17 21.00
C GLU A 246 -18.10 2.57 20.25
N ILE A 247 -17.97 2.30 18.96
CA ILE A 247 -19.05 1.78 18.13
C ILE A 247 -19.31 0.31 18.48
N ALA A 248 -20.33 0.07 19.31
CA ALA A 248 -20.81 -1.27 19.58
C ALA A 248 -21.42 -1.91 18.31
N GLY A 249 -21.17 -3.21 18.12
CA GLY A 249 -21.81 -4.03 17.08
C GLY A 249 -21.02 -4.17 15.78
N ALA A 250 -19.86 -3.51 15.64
CA ALA A 250 -18.90 -3.79 14.58
C ALA A 250 -17.48 -3.44 15.05
N THR A 251 -16.49 -4.22 14.61
CA THR A 251 -15.10 -3.83 14.72
C THR A 251 -14.79 -2.85 13.59
N VAL A 252 -14.46 -1.61 13.96
CA VAL A 252 -14.19 -0.53 13.00
C VAL A 252 -12.76 -0.10 13.16
N TYR A 253 -12.01 -0.02 12.05
CA TYR A 253 -10.63 0.45 12.09
C TYR A 253 -10.29 1.26 10.84
N PRO A 254 -9.74 2.47 11.02
CA PRO A 254 -9.16 3.25 9.94
C PRO A 254 -7.79 2.67 9.53
N LEU A 255 -7.45 2.80 8.26
CA LEU A 255 -6.20 2.36 7.68
C LEU A 255 -5.70 3.36 6.63
N ASN A 256 -4.39 3.58 6.62
CA ASN A 256 -3.74 4.37 5.59
C ASN A 256 -3.45 3.48 4.37
N LEU A 257 -3.65 4.02 3.17
CA LEU A 257 -3.38 3.33 1.93
C LEU A 257 -1.87 3.34 1.64
N PRO A 258 -1.28 2.21 1.22
CA PRO A 258 0.12 2.22 0.83
C PRO A 258 0.32 3.01 -0.47
N PRO A 259 1.50 3.63 -0.67
CA PRO A 259 1.77 4.42 -1.86
C PRO A 259 1.61 3.68 -3.20
N ILE A 260 1.76 2.35 -3.17
CA ILE A 260 1.59 1.48 -4.33
C ILE A 260 0.54 0.42 -3.97
N PRO A 261 -0.70 0.52 -4.49
CA PRO A 261 -1.79 -0.41 -4.16
C PRO A 261 -1.47 -1.88 -4.46
N SER A 262 -0.62 -2.15 -5.45
CA SER A 262 -0.21 -3.52 -5.80
C SER A 262 0.63 -4.23 -4.72
N LEU A 263 1.10 -3.52 -3.69
CA LEU A 263 1.84 -4.10 -2.58
C LEU A 263 0.93 -4.60 -1.45
N GLY A 264 -0.38 -4.32 -1.53
CA GLY A 264 -1.37 -4.70 -0.53
C GLY A 264 -2.32 -3.56 -0.20
N ASN A 265 -3.30 -3.84 0.64
CA ASN A 265 -4.32 -2.88 1.08
C ASN A 265 -4.10 -2.39 2.52
N ALA A 266 -3.08 -2.92 3.21
CA ALA A 266 -2.73 -2.56 4.58
C ALA A 266 -1.21 -2.49 4.72
N THR A 267 -0.75 -1.62 5.61
CA THR A 267 0.67 -1.50 5.97
C THR A 267 1.08 -2.60 6.94
N GLY A 268 2.35 -3.03 6.89
CA GLY A 268 2.90 -4.07 7.77
C GLY A 268 3.24 -5.36 7.05
N PHE A 269 2.79 -6.50 7.59
CA PHE A 269 3.07 -7.83 7.07
C PHE A 269 1.78 -8.62 6.82
N SER A 270 1.85 -9.59 5.90
CA SER A 270 0.80 -10.59 5.68
C SER A 270 1.40 -11.98 5.87
N MET A 271 0.68 -12.85 6.57
CA MET A 271 1.07 -14.24 6.82
C MET A 271 -0.13 -15.13 6.53
N LYS A 272 0.11 -16.24 5.81
CA LYS A 272 -0.87 -17.29 5.60
C LYS A 272 -0.50 -18.51 6.45
N ILE A 273 -1.48 -19.05 7.16
CA ILE A 273 -1.32 -20.26 7.96
C ILE A 273 -1.84 -21.42 7.13
N GLU A 274 -0.95 -22.35 6.80
CA GLU A 274 -1.25 -23.53 6.01
C GLU A 274 -1.34 -24.75 6.92
N ASP A 275 -2.41 -25.54 6.80
CA ASP A 275 -2.41 -26.91 7.31
C ASP A 275 -1.81 -27.84 6.25
N ARG A 276 -0.69 -28.48 6.61
CA ARG A 276 0.05 -29.42 5.74
C ARG A 276 -0.22 -30.89 6.06
N SER A 277 -0.95 -31.15 7.14
CA SER A 277 -1.22 -32.50 7.65
C SER A 277 -2.51 -33.11 7.10
N GLY A 278 -3.37 -32.29 6.49
CA GLY A 278 -4.72 -32.70 6.09
C GLY A 278 -5.64 -32.90 7.30
N SER A 279 -5.40 -32.15 8.38
CA SER A 279 -6.22 -32.17 9.59
C SER A 279 -7.59 -31.54 9.34
N ASP A 280 -8.48 -31.70 10.31
CA ASP A 280 -9.75 -31.00 10.28
C ASP A 280 -9.55 -29.48 10.41
N ARG A 281 -10.45 -28.72 9.78
CA ARG A 281 -10.47 -27.26 9.81
C ARG A 281 -10.46 -26.71 11.24
N GLY A 282 -11.10 -27.39 12.20
CA GLY A 282 -11.12 -26.97 13.59
C GLY A 282 -9.70 -26.75 14.15
N SER A 283 -8.78 -27.66 13.87
CA SER A 283 -7.39 -27.56 14.33
C SER A 283 -6.65 -26.36 13.74
N LEU A 284 -6.92 -26.02 12.47
CA LEU A 284 -6.36 -24.83 11.82
C LEU A 284 -6.88 -23.53 12.46
N VAL A 285 -8.18 -23.49 12.79
CA VAL A 285 -8.81 -22.33 13.45
C VAL A 285 -8.26 -22.14 14.87
N GLU A 286 -8.08 -23.22 15.62
CA GLU A 286 -7.47 -23.18 16.95
C GLU A 286 -6.03 -22.67 16.89
N ALA A 287 -5.21 -23.20 15.97
CA ALA A 287 -3.84 -22.74 15.77
C ALA A 287 -3.78 -21.25 15.42
N ARG A 288 -4.64 -20.78 14.50
CA ARG A 288 -4.77 -19.36 14.16
C ARG A 288 -5.08 -18.51 15.39
N ASN A 289 -6.09 -18.90 16.16
CA ASN A 289 -6.51 -18.13 17.35
C ASN A 289 -5.39 -18.11 18.42
N ALA A 290 -4.66 -19.21 18.58
CA ALA A 290 -3.50 -19.28 19.48
C ALA A 290 -2.37 -18.34 19.04
N ILE A 291 -2.05 -18.30 17.74
CA ILE A 291 -1.04 -17.39 17.19
C ILE A 291 -1.45 -15.93 17.42
N ILE A 292 -2.71 -15.57 17.17
CA ILE A 292 -3.21 -14.21 17.41
C ILE A 292 -3.14 -13.85 18.90
N ALA A 293 -3.55 -14.77 19.78
CA ALA A 293 -3.49 -14.54 21.23
C ALA A 293 -2.05 -14.34 21.74
N LEU A 294 -1.07 -15.04 21.17
CA LEU A 294 0.35 -14.81 21.45
C LEU A 294 0.84 -13.49 20.85
N ALA A 295 0.38 -13.13 19.65
CA ALA A 295 0.75 -11.89 18.99
C ALA A 295 0.30 -10.66 19.78
N MET A 296 -0.92 -10.69 20.33
CA MET A 296 -1.45 -9.60 21.17
C MET A 296 -0.64 -9.35 22.46
N LYS A 297 0.12 -10.35 22.93
CA LYS A 297 0.99 -10.20 24.12
C LYS A 297 2.36 -9.60 23.79
N ASN A 298 2.74 -9.58 22.51
CA ASN A 298 4.04 -9.08 22.10
C ASN A 298 3.96 -7.58 21.77
N PRO A 299 4.68 -6.70 22.51
CA PRO A 299 4.64 -5.26 22.26
C PRO A 299 5.23 -4.84 20.90
N ALA A 300 5.97 -5.73 20.23
CA ALA A 300 6.48 -5.48 18.88
C ALA A 300 5.41 -5.63 17.79
N LEU A 301 4.24 -6.19 18.13
CA LEU A 301 3.15 -6.45 17.19
C LEU A 301 1.95 -5.58 17.54
N ALA A 302 1.34 -4.98 16.52
CA ALA A 302 0.14 -4.16 16.65
C ALA A 302 -0.85 -4.50 15.55
N GLY A 303 -2.15 -4.49 15.86
CA GLY A 303 -3.21 -4.64 14.86
C GLY A 303 -3.29 -6.00 14.17
N VAL A 304 -2.75 -7.07 14.77
CA VAL A 304 -2.78 -8.44 14.22
C VAL A 304 -4.21 -8.97 14.25
N ARG A 305 -4.70 -9.37 13.07
CA ARG A 305 -6.09 -9.81 12.86
C ARG A 305 -6.18 -10.87 11.76
N PRO A 306 -7.23 -11.70 11.75
CA PRO A 306 -7.50 -12.62 10.63
C PRO A 306 -7.97 -11.86 9.38
N ASP A 307 -7.63 -12.37 8.20
CA ASP A 307 -7.90 -11.78 6.87
C ASP A 307 -9.24 -12.20 6.25
N GLY A 308 -10.09 -12.90 7.02
CA GLY A 308 -11.34 -13.49 6.54
C GLY A 308 -12.45 -13.53 7.59
N GLN A 309 -13.64 -13.92 7.16
CA GLN A 309 -14.82 -13.96 8.03
C GLN A 309 -14.84 -15.19 8.95
N GLY A 310 -15.32 -14.99 10.17
CA GLY A 310 -15.56 -16.06 11.13
C GLY A 310 -16.73 -16.96 10.72
N ASP A 311 -16.95 -18.01 11.49
CA ASP A 311 -18.10 -18.89 11.27
C ASP A 311 -19.40 -18.16 11.63
N ALA A 312 -20.45 -18.45 10.87
CA ALA A 312 -21.78 -17.89 11.08
C ALA A 312 -22.80 -19.00 11.29
N PRO A 313 -23.90 -18.72 12.02
CA PRO A 313 -25.09 -19.55 11.98
C PRO A 313 -25.64 -19.62 10.55
N GLN A 314 -25.79 -20.84 10.04
CA GLN A 314 -26.42 -21.15 8.77
C GLN A 314 -27.65 -22.03 9.00
N LEU A 315 -28.69 -21.81 8.20
CA LEU A 315 -29.90 -22.62 8.25
C LEU A 315 -29.72 -23.86 7.37
N TYR A 316 -29.61 -25.03 8.00
CA TYR A 316 -29.53 -26.32 7.30
C TYR A 316 -30.93 -26.89 7.10
N VAL A 317 -31.35 -26.98 5.84
CA VAL A 317 -32.63 -27.57 5.43
C VAL A 317 -32.42 -29.01 4.99
N GLU A 318 -32.85 -29.95 5.83
CA GLU A 318 -32.81 -31.38 5.58
C GLU A 318 -34.10 -31.82 4.89
N ILE A 319 -34.00 -32.30 3.65
CA ILE A 319 -35.13 -32.80 2.86
C ILE A 319 -35.19 -34.33 2.98
N ASP A 320 -36.28 -34.86 3.52
CA ASP A 320 -36.57 -36.28 3.50
C ASP A 320 -37.00 -36.69 2.08
N ARG A 321 -36.03 -37.19 1.31
CA ARG A 321 -36.25 -37.60 -0.08
C ARG A 321 -37.19 -38.80 -0.21
N ILE A 322 -37.26 -39.66 0.81
CA ILE A 322 -38.13 -40.85 0.81
C ILE A 322 -39.56 -40.38 1.01
N HIS A 323 -39.79 -39.52 2.00
CA HIS A 323 -41.11 -38.97 2.29
C HIS A 323 -41.62 -38.06 1.17
N ALA A 324 -40.77 -37.20 0.61
CA ALA A 324 -41.13 -36.34 -0.53
C ALA A 324 -41.59 -37.17 -1.75
N ARG A 325 -40.90 -38.27 -2.07
CA ARG A 325 -41.31 -39.17 -3.16
C ARG A 325 -42.60 -39.91 -2.85
N ALA A 326 -42.82 -40.33 -1.60
CA ALA A 326 -44.07 -40.96 -1.18
C ALA A 326 -45.28 -40.01 -1.33
N LEU A 327 -45.05 -38.70 -1.18
CA LEU A 327 -46.04 -37.65 -1.42
C LEU A 327 -46.26 -37.32 -2.90
N GLY A 328 -45.50 -37.93 -3.81
CA GLY A 328 -45.59 -37.72 -5.27
C GLY A 328 -44.74 -36.57 -5.80
N LEU A 329 -43.80 -36.03 -5.02
CA LEU A 329 -42.95 -34.91 -5.42
C LEU A 329 -41.72 -35.37 -6.20
N GLN A 330 -41.37 -34.63 -7.26
CA GLN A 330 -40.05 -34.75 -7.89
C GLN A 330 -39.03 -33.93 -7.10
N ILE A 331 -37.87 -34.52 -6.81
CA ILE A 331 -36.80 -33.84 -6.06
C ILE A 331 -36.27 -32.62 -6.81
N ALA A 332 -36.31 -32.66 -8.15
CA ALA A 332 -35.97 -31.51 -8.99
C ALA A 332 -36.88 -30.30 -8.70
N ASP A 333 -38.19 -30.50 -8.61
CA ASP A 333 -39.17 -29.44 -8.34
C ASP A 333 -39.03 -28.87 -6.93
N VAL A 334 -38.74 -29.73 -5.95
CA VAL A 334 -38.43 -29.31 -4.57
C VAL A 334 -37.19 -28.42 -4.54
N ASN A 335 -36.10 -28.86 -5.17
CA ASN A 335 -34.85 -28.08 -5.22
C ASN A 335 -35.03 -26.77 -5.99
N ALA A 336 -35.76 -26.78 -7.11
CA ALA A 336 -36.04 -25.59 -7.90
C ALA A 336 -36.87 -24.58 -7.10
N THR A 337 -37.88 -25.04 -6.37
CA THR A 337 -38.72 -24.19 -5.52
C THR A 337 -37.88 -23.50 -4.44
N LEU A 338 -37.03 -24.26 -3.72
CA LEU A 338 -36.12 -23.68 -2.72
C LEU A 338 -35.13 -22.69 -3.34
N ALA A 339 -34.51 -23.06 -4.47
CA ALA A 339 -33.51 -22.23 -5.15
C ALA A 339 -34.10 -20.93 -5.71
N ILE A 340 -35.29 -20.97 -6.34
CA ILE A 340 -35.94 -19.79 -6.90
C ILE A 340 -36.38 -18.84 -5.78
N ASN A 341 -37.04 -19.35 -4.73
CA ASN A 341 -37.59 -18.51 -3.67
C ASN A 341 -36.49 -17.80 -2.85
N PHE A 342 -35.42 -18.52 -2.48
CA PHE A 342 -34.38 -17.99 -1.58
C PHE A 342 -33.09 -17.56 -2.30
N GLY A 343 -32.72 -18.21 -3.41
CA GLY A 343 -31.45 -18.00 -4.11
C GLY A 343 -31.49 -17.03 -5.28
N SER A 344 -32.68 -16.58 -5.69
CA SER A 344 -32.94 -15.89 -6.96
C SER A 344 -32.61 -16.76 -8.19
N ALA A 345 -33.53 -16.83 -9.14
CA ALA A 345 -33.32 -17.52 -10.40
C ALA A 345 -33.30 -16.54 -11.57
N TYR A 346 -32.26 -16.61 -12.40
CA TYR A 346 -32.25 -15.93 -13.68
C TYR A 346 -33.25 -16.62 -14.62
N ALA A 347 -34.25 -15.87 -15.11
CA ALA A 347 -35.28 -16.41 -16.00
C ALA A 347 -34.90 -16.20 -17.47
N ASN A 348 -34.66 -14.95 -17.86
CA ASN A 348 -34.32 -14.54 -19.22
C ASN A 348 -33.81 -13.09 -19.24
N ASP A 349 -33.56 -12.60 -20.45
CA ASP A 349 -33.25 -11.19 -20.71
C ASP A 349 -34.48 -10.46 -21.29
N PHE A 350 -34.58 -9.18 -20.98
CA PHE A 350 -35.59 -8.26 -21.46
C PHE A 350 -34.94 -6.97 -21.97
N SER A 351 -35.38 -6.45 -23.13
CA SER A 351 -34.85 -5.21 -23.69
C SER A 351 -35.69 -4.01 -23.25
N ARG A 352 -35.05 -3.00 -22.67
CA ARG A 352 -35.65 -1.73 -22.28
C ARG A 352 -34.75 -0.57 -22.70
N ASP A 353 -35.28 0.37 -23.47
CA ASP A 353 -34.56 1.57 -23.91
C ASP A 353 -33.22 1.24 -24.62
N GLY A 354 -33.19 0.16 -25.41
CA GLY A 354 -32.00 -0.33 -26.11
C GLY A 354 -31.01 -1.11 -25.25
N ASN A 355 -31.26 -1.25 -23.95
CA ASN A 355 -30.42 -2.02 -23.03
C ASN A 355 -31.04 -3.40 -22.76
N VAL A 356 -30.21 -4.44 -22.85
CA VAL A 356 -30.59 -5.80 -22.45
C VAL A 356 -30.41 -5.93 -20.94
N LEU A 357 -31.50 -6.20 -20.23
CA LEU A 357 -31.57 -6.32 -18.77
C LEU A 357 -31.92 -7.76 -18.38
N ARG A 358 -31.40 -8.23 -17.25
CA ARG A 358 -31.71 -9.57 -16.73
C ARG A 358 -33.00 -9.56 -15.91
N VAL A 359 -33.83 -10.57 -16.13
CA VAL A 359 -35.02 -10.84 -15.32
C VAL A 359 -34.67 -11.89 -14.28
N TYR A 360 -34.80 -11.53 -13.00
CA TYR A 360 -34.64 -12.45 -11.87
C TYR A 360 -36.00 -12.71 -11.21
N LEU A 361 -36.22 -13.97 -10.85
CA LEU A 361 -37.34 -14.43 -10.05
C LEU A 361 -36.85 -14.72 -8.64
N GLN A 362 -37.49 -14.12 -7.65
CA GLN A 362 -37.22 -14.36 -6.23
C GLN A 362 -38.51 -14.16 -5.43
N ALA A 363 -38.65 -14.85 -4.30
CA ALA A 363 -39.73 -14.54 -3.39
C ALA A 363 -39.57 -13.11 -2.82
N ASP A 364 -40.70 -12.46 -2.57
CA ASP A 364 -40.72 -11.19 -1.85
C ASP A 364 -40.04 -11.34 -0.49
N ALA A 365 -39.32 -10.31 -0.04
CA ALA A 365 -38.54 -10.33 1.19
C ALA A 365 -39.36 -10.86 2.38
N SER A 366 -40.62 -10.45 2.51
CA SER A 366 -41.53 -10.86 3.59
C SER A 366 -41.76 -12.37 3.72
N HIS A 367 -41.53 -13.15 2.65
CA HIS A 367 -41.77 -14.60 2.59
C HIS A 367 -40.47 -15.41 2.59
N ARG A 368 -39.33 -14.81 2.99
CA ARG A 368 -38.02 -15.47 2.99
C ARG A 368 -37.05 -14.96 4.05
N MET A 369 -37.55 -14.44 5.17
CA MET A 369 -36.70 -13.90 6.24
C MET A 369 -36.37 -14.93 7.31
N THR A 370 -37.25 -15.91 7.52
CA THR A 370 -37.21 -16.79 8.69
C THR A 370 -37.22 -18.27 8.30
N PRO A 371 -36.77 -19.17 9.20
CA PRO A 371 -36.91 -20.61 8.99
C PRO A 371 -38.36 -21.07 8.77
N GLN A 372 -39.33 -20.38 9.37
CA GLN A 372 -40.76 -20.65 9.19
C GLN A 372 -41.18 -20.42 7.75
N ASP A 373 -40.62 -19.42 7.08
CA ASP A 373 -40.93 -19.12 5.68
C ASP A 373 -40.49 -20.25 4.75
N VAL A 374 -39.36 -20.90 5.06
CA VAL A 374 -38.91 -22.12 4.34
C VAL A 374 -39.97 -23.22 4.46
N MET A 375 -40.57 -23.39 5.65
CA MET A 375 -41.56 -24.44 5.92
C MET A 375 -42.93 -24.15 5.31
N ASN A 376 -43.24 -22.87 5.10
CA ASN A 376 -44.49 -22.40 4.50
C ASN A 376 -44.49 -22.47 2.96
N MET A 377 -43.35 -22.77 2.34
CA MET A 377 -43.28 -22.97 0.89
C MET A 377 -44.13 -24.16 0.45
N ALA A 378 -44.80 -24.02 -0.68
CA ALA A 378 -45.57 -25.07 -1.31
C ALA A 378 -44.95 -25.50 -2.62
N VAL A 379 -44.84 -26.82 -2.83
CA VAL A 379 -44.49 -27.39 -4.12
C VAL A 379 -45.77 -27.88 -4.80
N PRO A 380 -46.07 -27.42 -6.03
CA PRO A 380 -47.21 -27.90 -6.77
C PRO A 380 -46.93 -29.30 -7.33
N ILE A 381 -47.87 -30.21 -7.12
CA ILE A 381 -47.98 -31.48 -7.83
C ILE A 381 -49.06 -31.31 -8.88
N THR A 382 -48.66 -31.33 -10.14
CA THR A 382 -49.59 -31.34 -11.27
C THR A 382 -49.88 -32.78 -11.67
N SER A 383 -51.14 -33.19 -11.53
CA SER A 383 -51.62 -34.47 -12.07
C SER A 383 -52.67 -34.22 -13.15
N ILE A 384 -52.54 -34.90 -14.29
CA ILE A 384 -53.56 -34.90 -15.34
C ILE A 384 -54.47 -36.09 -15.06
N GLY A 385 -55.73 -35.82 -14.74
CA GLY A 385 -56.75 -36.84 -14.53
C GLY A 385 -57.13 -37.57 -15.83
N ALA A 386 -57.77 -38.74 -15.70
CA ALA A 386 -58.28 -39.51 -16.84
C ALA A 386 -59.38 -38.77 -17.63
N ASP A 387 -59.94 -37.70 -17.05
CA ASP A 387 -60.90 -36.76 -17.65
C ASP A 387 -60.23 -35.59 -18.40
N GLY A 388 -58.89 -35.59 -18.50
CA GLY A 388 -58.11 -34.53 -19.14
C GLY A 388 -58.00 -33.25 -18.30
N LYS A 389 -58.51 -33.22 -17.06
CA LYS A 389 -58.41 -32.05 -16.19
C LYS A 389 -57.12 -32.09 -15.37
N THR A 390 -56.41 -30.97 -15.36
CA THR A 390 -55.24 -30.76 -14.51
C THR A 390 -55.70 -30.43 -13.09
N SER A 391 -55.37 -31.28 -12.13
CA SER A 391 -55.50 -30.96 -10.70
C SER A 391 -54.12 -30.61 -10.14
N ALA A 392 -54.06 -29.50 -9.39
CA ALA A 392 -52.85 -29.05 -8.71
C ALA A 392 -53.03 -29.28 -7.20
N LYS A 393 -52.23 -30.19 -6.63
CA LYS A 393 -52.14 -30.38 -5.18
C LYS A 393 -50.90 -29.69 -4.66
N LEU A 394 -51.05 -28.80 -3.70
CA LEU A 394 -49.93 -28.13 -3.04
C LEU A 394 -49.47 -28.95 -1.84
N VAL A 395 -48.16 -29.23 -1.76
CA VAL A 395 -47.55 -29.89 -0.61
C VAL A 395 -46.56 -28.94 0.04
N LEU A 396 -46.73 -28.69 1.34
CA LEU A 396 -45.87 -27.80 2.11
C LEU A 396 -44.53 -28.47 2.42
N PHE A 397 -43.46 -27.67 2.46
CA PHE A 397 -42.14 -28.12 2.89
C PHE A 397 -42.14 -28.71 4.30
N SER A 398 -42.99 -28.19 5.20
CA SER A 398 -43.17 -28.74 6.55
C SER A 398 -43.56 -30.23 6.59
N ALA A 399 -44.13 -30.77 5.52
CA ALA A 399 -44.50 -32.19 5.45
C ALA A 399 -43.29 -33.11 5.23
N PHE A 400 -42.22 -32.63 4.60
CA PHE A 400 -41.09 -33.47 4.16
C PHE A 400 -39.70 -32.88 4.41
N ALA A 401 -39.60 -31.72 5.08
CA ALA A 401 -38.34 -31.05 5.38
C ALA A 401 -38.24 -30.63 6.85
N LYS A 402 -37.01 -30.56 7.36
CA LYS A 402 -36.68 -30.03 8.69
C LYS A 402 -35.60 -28.97 8.56
N ALA A 403 -35.71 -27.88 9.32
CA ALA A 403 -34.69 -26.84 9.38
C ALA A 403 -33.99 -26.87 10.74
N SER A 404 -32.66 -26.81 10.73
CA SER A 404 -31.83 -26.76 11.95
C SER A 404 -30.72 -25.75 11.78
N TRP A 405 -30.38 -25.03 12.85
CA TRP A 405 -29.23 -24.13 12.84
C TRP A 405 -27.95 -24.92 13.00
N ARG A 406 -26.95 -24.62 12.16
CA ARG A 406 -25.59 -25.15 12.27
C ARG A 406 -24.59 -24.02 12.10
N THR A 407 -23.49 -24.08 12.81
CA THR A 407 -22.39 -23.13 12.64
C THR A 407 -21.50 -23.62 11.50
N ALA A 408 -21.24 -22.77 10.51
CA ALA A 408 -20.42 -23.11 9.36
C ALA A 408 -19.64 -21.88 8.85
N PRO A 409 -18.50 -22.10 8.18
CA PRO A 409 -17.72 -21.02 7.59
C PRO A 409 -18.52 -20.25 6.54
N VAL A 410 -18.45 -18.92 6.62
CA VAL A 410 -18.96 -18.03 5.55
C VAL A 410 -17.98 -17.99 4.39
N GLN A 411 -16.69 -18.11 4.68
CA GLN A 411 -15.60 -18.02 3.73
C GLN A 411 -14.57 -19.10 4.03
N LEU A 412 -14.05 -19.73 2.97
CA LEU A 412 -12.95 -20.67 3.03
C LEU A 412 -11.77 -20.10 2.25
N GLU A 413 -10.65 -19.93 2.95
CA GLU A 413 -9.39 -19.48 2.35
C GLU A 413 -8.53 -20.68 1.98
N ARG A 414 -7.83 -20.56 0.85
CA ARG A 414 -6.87 -21.53 0.34
C ARG A 414 -5.62 -20.80 -0.14
N TYR A 415 -4.47 -21.41 0.04
CA TYR A 415 -3.19 -20.85 -0.38
C TYR A 415 -2.26 -22.00 -0.80
N ASN A 416 -1.72 -21.91 -2.02
CA ASN A 416 -0.90 -22.96 -2.65
C ASN A 416 -1.57 -24.33 -2.83
N GLY A 417 -2.90 -24.38 -2.95
CA GLY A 417 -3.70 -25.61 -3.05
C GLY A 417 -4.74 -25.66 -1.97
#